data_AF-A0A7S3YK56-F1
#
_entry.id   AF-A0A7S3YK56-F1
#
_cell.length_a   1.000
_cell.length_b   1.000
_cell.length_c   1.000
_cell.angle_alpha   90.00
_cell.angle_beta   90.00
_cell.angle_gamma   90.00
#
_symmetry.space_group_name_H-M   'P 1'
#
loop_
_entity.id
_entity.type
_entity.pdbx_description
1 polymer ?
#
loop_
_entity_poly.entity_id
_entity_poly.type
_entity_poly.pdbx_seq_one_letter_code
_entity_poly.pdbx_strand_id
1 'polypeptide(L)'
;MDGKSDNKAKVKDVLGKLDHKKVIREVWAHNLKEEMEHIMDLVDDYPYIAMDTEFPGIVARPVGPFRNSQEYHYRLLKCNVDLLKIIQMGLSFCDDKGCLPPGGVCVWQFNFRFDLKEDMYARDSIEFLKKSGIDFDRHAKEGIDVMEFAEVLITSAIVLNDDVKWVTFHSGYDYGYLLRLLTCEKLPEKEADFFDLLKTYCPCVYDVRYLMKSVDLKGGLSGVARSLNVNPF
;
A
#
# COMPACT_ATOMS: atom_id res chain seq x y z
N MET A 1 28.18 22.19 12.04
CA MET A 1 26.99 22.25 11.13
C MET A 1 26.29 20.88 11.07
N ASP A 2 26.24 20.17 12.20
CA ASP A 2 25.07 19.81 13.03
C ASP A 2 23.66 19.86 12.44
N GLY A 3 23.43 19.28 11.26
CA GLY A 3 22.08 19.05 10.73
C GLY A 3 21.57 17.60 10.83
N LYS A 4 22.44 16.61 11.14
CA LYS A 4 22.10 15.17 11.07
C LYS A 4 21.75 14.52 12.41
N SER A 5 22.11 15.12 13.55
CA SER A 5 21.81 14.57 14.87
C SER A 5 20.40 14.93 15.36
N ASP A 6 19.86 16.06 14.94
CA ASP A 6 18.62 16.63 15.46
C ASP A 6 17.35 15.94 14.92
N ASN A 7 17.36 15.50 13.66
CA ASN A 7 16.25 14.73 13.09
C ASN A 7 16.14 13.31 13.66
N LYS A 8 17.26 12.68 14.02
CA LYS A 8 17.27 11.32 14.62
C LYS A 8 16.69 11.30 16.03
N ALA A 9 16.85 12.39 16.78
CA ALA A 9 16.30 12.53 18.12
C ALA A 9 14.79 12.79 18.10
N LYS A 10 14.29 13.61 17.17
CA LYS A 10 12.87 13.94 17.04
C LYS A 10 11.99 12.75 16.63
N VAL A 11 12.46 11.92 15.68
CA VAL A 11 11.72 10.71 15.25
C VAL A 11 11.60 9.69 16.40
N LYS A 12 12.63 9.56 17.24
CA LYS A 12 12.61 8.64 18.40
C LYS A 12 11.59 9.03 19.47
N ASP A 13 11.38 10.32 19.71
CA ASP A 13 10.61 10.80 20.86
C ASP A 13 9.09 10.89 20.58
N VAL A 14 8.69 10.99 19.30
CA VAL A 14 7.28 10.97 18.88
C VAL A 14 6.72 9.55 18.81
N LEU A 15 7.51 8.58 18.33
CA LEU A 15 7.05 7.21 18.10
C LEU A 15 7.03 6.35 19.37
N GLY A 16 7.89 6.63 20.35
CA GLY A 16 7.99 5.83 21.58
C GLY A 16 6.84 6.00 22.60
N LYS A 17 5.86 6.86 22.32
CA LYS A 17 4.78 7.24 23.26
C LYS A 17 3.35 6.99 22.77
N LEU A 18 3.18 6.47 21.55
CA LEU A 18 1.85 6.27 20.96
C LEU A 18 1.34 4.86 21.26
N ASP A 19 0.15 4.78 21.87
CA ASP A 19 -0.59 3.53 22.08
C ASP A 19 -0.93 2.92 20.71
N HIS A 20 -0.44 1.71 20.44
CA HIS A 20 -0.52 1.04 19.14
C HIS A 20 -1.95 0.94 18.59
N LYS A 21 -2.97 0.82 19.47
CA LYS A 21 -4.39 0.79 19.07
C LYS A 21 -4.96 2.16 18.66
N LYS A 22 -4.25 3.25 18.96
CA LYS A 22 -4.67 4.62 18.62
C LYS A 22 -4.07 5.12 17.31
N VAL A 23 -3.12 4.39 16.72
CA VAL A 23 -2.38 4.83 15.52
C VAL A 23 -2.96 4.29 14.23
N ILE A 24 -3.42 3.03 14.26
CA ILE A 24 -3.99 2.35 13.10
C ILE A 24 -5.51 2.40 13.18
N ARG A 25 -6.11 3.01 12.17
CA ARG A 25 -7.55 3.08 11.97
C ARG A 25 -8.00 1.95 11.06
N GLU A 26 -8.76 1.02 11.61
CA GLU A 26 -9.41 -0.04 10.84
C GLU A 26 -10.60 0.53 10.05
N VAL A 27 -10.58 0.38 8.73
CA VAL A 27 -11.66 0.80 7.84
C VAL A 27 -12.34 -0.43 7.26
N TRP A 28 -13.66 -0.45 7.39
CA TRP A 28 -14.58 -1.48 6.93
C TRP A 28 -15.71 -0.79 6.15
N ALA A 29 -16.65 -1.56 5.58
CA ALA A 29 -17.71 -0.98 4.76
C ALA A 29 -18.53 0.11 5.49
N HIS A 30 -18.79 -0.08 6.79
CA HIS A 30 -19.65 0.83 7.56
C HIS A 30 -19.05 2.21 7.84
N ASN A 31 -17.72 2.35 7.89
CA ASN A 31 -17.02 3.60 8.18
C ASN A 31 -16.16 4.12 7.02
N LEU A 32 -16.21 3.48 5.84
CA LEU A 32 -15.40 3.88 4.69
C LEU A 32 -15.52 5.37 4.36
N LYS A 33 -16.75 5.89 4.26
CA LYS A 33 -16.98 7.29 3.84
C LYS A 33 -16.45 8.29 4.87
N GLU A 34 -16.74 8.05 6.15
CA GLU A 34 -16.26 8.87 7.27
C GLU A 34 -14.73 8.94 7.31
N GLU A 35 -14.06 7.80 7.16
CA GLU A 35 -12.59 7.77 7.21
C GLU A 35 -11.94 8.37 5.96
N MET A 36 -12.59 8.26 4.80
CA MET A 36 -12.12 8.94 3.58
C MET A 36 -12.28 10.46 3.68
N GLU A 37 -13.32 10.97 4.33
CA GLU A 37 -13.46 12.40 4.65
C GLU A 37 -12.29 12.90 5.51
N HIS A 38 -11.91 12.13 6.54
CA HIS A 38 -10.74 12.46 7.35
C HIS A 38 -9.43 12.46 6.56
N ILE A 39 -9.26 11.55 5.61
CA ILE A 39 -8.09 11.53 4.73
C ILE A 39 -8.07 12.76 3.81
N MET A 40 -9.22 13.14 3.26
CA MET A 40 -9.35 14.33 2.40
C MET A 40 -8.98 15.62 3.14
N ASP A 41 -9.39 15.76 4.40
CA ASP A 41 -9.00 16.92 5.23
C ASP A 41 -7.51 16.92 5.60
N LEU A 42 -6.85 15.75 5.54
CA LEU A 42 -5.48 15.56 6.01
C LEU A 42 -4.42 15.72 4.91
N VAL A 43 -4.74 15.29 3.69
CA VAL A 43 -3.73 15.11 2.62
C VAL A 43 -2.99 16.39 2.26
N ASP A 44 -3.62 17.55 2.37
CA ASP A 44 -3.01 18.85 2.05
C ASP A 44 -1.84 19.19 2.99
N ASP A 45 -1.98 18.85 4.28
CA ASP A 45 -0.93 19.10 5.29
C ASP A 45 0.08 17.93 5.39
N TYR A 46 -0.33 16.71 5.05
CA TYR A 46 0.47 15.49 5.15
C TYR A 46 0.51 14.71 3.82
N PRO A 47 1.15 15.27 2.77
CA PRO A 47 1.05 14.75 1.41
C PRO A 47 1.95 13.54 1.12
N TYR A 48 2.74 13.06 2.08
CA TYR A 48 3.57 11.87 1.91
C TYR A 48 2.80 10.63 2.34
N ILE A 49 2.46 9.78 1.37
CA ILE A 49 1.61 8.61 1.58
C ILE A 49 2.47 7.36 1.41
N ALA A 50 2.72 6.65 2.51
CA ALA A 50 3.27 5.31 2.48
C ALA A 50 2.17 4.29 2.22
N MET A 51 2.40 3.33 1.31
CA MET A 51 1.39 2.34 0.91
C MET A 51 1.96 0.92 0.88
N ASP A 52 1.14 -0.03 1.34
CA ASP A 52 1.40 -1.46 1.32
C ASP A 52 0.06 -2.23 1.14
N THR A 53 0.09 -3.40 0.51
CA THR A 53 -1.12 -4.21 0.28
C THR A 53 -0.94 -5.65 0.70
N GLU A 54 -2.04 -6.26 1.16
CA GLU A 54 -2.12 -7.70 1.41
C GLU A 54 -3.05 -8.35 0.40
N PHE A 55 -2.59 -9.43 -0.21
CA PHE A 55 -3.30 -10.13 -1.28
C PHE A 55 -2.99 -11.63 -1.25
N PRO A 56 -3.80 -12.48 -1.91
CA PRO A 56 -3.76 -13.93 -1.71
C PRO A 56 -2.64 -14.63 -2.50
N GLY A 57 -1.52 -13.95 -2.70
CA GLY A 57 -0.30 -14.51 -3.29
C GLY A 57 -0.32 -14.64 -4.82
N ILE A 58 0.28 -15.72 -5.31
CA ILE A 58 0.49 -16.00 -6.73
C ILE A 58 -0.03 -17.40 -7.02
N VAL A 59 -0.99 -17.49 -7.96
CA VAL A 59 -1.67 -18.75 -8.34
C VAL A 59 -1.40 -19.14 -9.79
N ALA A 60 -0.98 -18.19 -10.62
CA ALA A 60 -0.73 -18.41 -12.04
C ALA A 60 0.70 -17.99 -12.42
N ARG A 61 1.27 -18.70 -13.39
CA ARG A 61 2.52 -18.30 -14.05
C ARG A 61 2.25 -18.19 -15.56
N PRO A 62 2.65 -17.08 -16.20
CA PRO A 62 2.46 -16.93 -17.63
C PRO A 62 3.33 -17.96 -18.37
N VAL A 63 2.77 -18.56 -19.43
CA VAL A 63 3.47 -19.51 -20.30
C VAL A 63 3.64 -18.86 -21.66
N GLY A 64 4.87 -18.89 -22.18
CA GLY A 64 5.16 -18.37 -23.52
C GLY A 64 6.60 -17.89 -23.66
N PRO A 65 6.99 -17.46 -24.88
CA PRO A 65 8.26 -16.77 -25.08
C PRO A 65 8.21 -15.37 -24.47
N PHE A 66 9.25 -15.00 -23.71
CA PHE A 66 9.43 -13.65 -23.17
C PHE A 66 10.71 -13.05 -23.75
N ARG A 67 10.68 -11.77 -24.12
CA ARG A 67 11.83 -11.06 -24.67
C ARG A 67 12.93 -10.90 -23.64
N ASN A 68 12.56 -10.67 -22.38
CA ASN A 68 13.48 -10.49 -21.27
C ASN A 68 12.78 -10.78 -19.92
N SER A 69 13.55 -10.69 -18.83
CA SER A 69 13.04 -10.93 -17.48
C SER A 69 12.03 -9.87 -17.01
N GLN A 70 12.10 -8.63 -17.52
CA GLN A 70 11.18 -7.56 -17.12
C GLN A 70 9.78 -7.84 -17.66
N GLU A 71 9.68 -8.20 -18.94
CA GLU A 71 8.42 -8.62 -19.56
C GLU A 71 7.82 -9.82 -18.82
N TYR A 72 8.62 -10.82 -18.46
CA TYR A 72 8.15 -11.95 -17.66
C TYR A 72 7.55 -11.51 -16.32
N HIS A 73 8.26 -10.64 -15.58
CA HIS A 73 7.80 -10.15 -14.28
C HIS A 73 6.51 -9.33 -14.40
N TYR A 74 6.41 -8.44 -15.39
CA TYR A 74 5.19 -7.69 -15.63
C TYR A 74 4.02 -8.61 -15.99
N ARG A 75 4.23 -9.61 -16.86
CA ARG A 75 3.20 -10.58 -17.22
C ARG A 75 2.75 -11.43 -16.03
N LEU A 76 3.68 -11.78 -15.14
CA LEU A 76 3.39 -12.50 -13.90
C LEU A 76 2.56 -11.65 -12.93
N LEU A 77 2.92 -10.38 -12.76
CA LEU A 77 2.15 -9.42 -11.97
C LEU A 77 0.75 -9.25 -12.55
N LYS A 78 0.65 -8.88 -13.83
CA LYS A 78 -0.61 -8.63 -14.53
C LYS A 78 -1.58 -9.80 -14.39
N CYS A 79 -1.14 -11.02 -14.68
CA CYS A 79 -2.04 -12.16 -14.65
C CYS A 79 -2.57 -12.47 -13.25
N ASN A 80 -1.75 -12.32 -12.20
CA ASN A 80 -2.20 -12.60 -10.84
C ASN A 80 -3.06 -11.45 -10.30
N VAL A 81 -2.68 -10.20 -10.54
CA VAL A 81 -3.47 -9.04 -10.13
C VAL A 81 -4.84 -9.06 -10.80
N ASP A 82 -4.97 -9.47 -12.07
CA ASP A 82 -6.25 -9.57 -12.77
C ASP A 82 -7.13 -10.74 -12.26
N LEU A 83 -6.52 -11.81 -11.77
CA LEU A 83 -7.22 -13.02 -11.30
C LEU A 83 -7.66 -12.93 -9.84
N LEU A 84 -6.88 -12.27 -9.01
CA LEU A 84 -7.01 -12.30 -7.56
C LEU A 84 -7.60 -10.99 -7.02
N LYS A 85 -8.32 -11.07 -5.91
CA LYS A 85 -8.83 -9.89 -5.20
C LYS A 85 -7.84 -9.43 -4.14
N ILE A 86 -7.75 -8.11 -3.92
CA ILE A 86 -7.04 -7.51 -2.79
C ILE A 86 -7.74 -7.88 -1.47
N ILE A 87 -7.00 -7.98 -0.37
CA ILE A 87 -7.52 -8.28 0.98
C ILE A 87 -7.42 -7.05 1.87
N GLN A 88 -6.24 -6.41 1.92
CA GLN A 88 -6.06 -5.14 2.64
C GLN A 88 -5.21 -4.14 1.86
N MET A 89 -5.42 -2.86 2.16
CA MET A 89 -4.53 -1.77 1.77
C MET A 89 -4.24 -0.93 3.02
N GLY A 90 -2.96 -0.71 3.31
CA GLY A 90 -2.50 0.21 4.34
C GLY A 90 -2.05 1.52 3.71
N LEU A 91 -2.53 2.66 4.21
CA LEU A 91 -2.05 4.00 3.88
C LEU A 91 -1.56 4.68 5.15
N SER A 92 -0.36 5.26 5.12
CA SER A 92 0.17 6.06 6.21
C SER A 92 0.62 7.44 5.75
N PHE A 93 0.31 8.47 6.53
CA PHE A 93 0.47 9.86 6.15
C PHE A 93 1.53 10.57 7.01
N CYS A 94 2.38 11.37 6.37
CA CYS A 94 3.30 12.27 7.04
C CYS A 94 3.57 13.55 6.23
N ASP A 95 4.18 14.54 6.87
CA ASP A 95 4.57 15.80 6.23
C ASP A 95 5.95 15.69 5.54
N ASP A 96 6.40 16.78 4.93
CA ASP A 96 7.71 16.89 4.26
C ASP A 96 8.94 16.68 5.16
N LYS A 97 8.75 16.70 6.49
CA LYS A 97 9.77 16.45 7.51
C LYS A 97 9.65 15.05 8.12
N GLY A 98 8.66 14.27 7.71
CA GLY A 98 8.34 12.96 8.28
C GLY A 98 7.66 13.05 9.65
N CYS A 99 7.04 14.17 9.99
CA CYS A 99 6.20 14.31 11.16
C CYS A 99 4.80 13.76 10.90
N LEU A 100 4.21 13.15 11.93
CA LEU A 100 2.89 12.54 11.88
C LEU A 100 1.78 13.56 12.20
N PRO A 101 0.55 13.32 11.71
CA PRO A 101 -0.64 14.07 12.10
C PRO A 101 -0.85 14.18 13.62
N PRO A 102 -1.30 15.34 14.13
CA PRO A 102 -1.72 15.47 15.52
C PRO A 102 -2.96 14.60 15.79
N GLY A 103 -3.09 14.04 16.99
CA GLY A 103 -4.24 13.20 17.37
C GLY A 103 -3.99 11.70 17.31
N GLY A 104 -2.84 11.27 16.78
CA GLY A 104 -2.31 9.92 16.92
C GLY A 104 -2.69 8.96 15.81
N VAL A 105 -3.79 9.17 15.08
CA VAL A 105 -4.14 8.38 13.89
C VAL A 105 -3.34 8.87 12.69
N CYS A 106 -2.50 8.01 12.13
CA CYS A 106 -1.72 8.32 10.92
C CYS A 106 -1.67 7.16 9.93
N VAL A 107 -2.35 6.05 10.24
CA VAL A 107 -2.41 4.86 9.41
C VAL A 107 -3.88 4.46 9.25
N TRP A 108 -4.32 4.26 8.02
CA TRP A 108 -5.61 3.66 7.68
C TRP A 108 -5.37 2.29 7.08
N GLN A 109 -6.02 1.28 7.65
CA GLN A 109 -6.01 -0.09 7.16
C GLN A 109 -7.40 -0.41 6.58
N PHE A 110 -7.50 -0.40 5.25
CA PHE A 110 -8.71 -0.72 4.52
C PHE A 110 -8.84 -2.23 4.39
N ASN A 111 -9.97 -2.77 4.86
CA ASN A 111 -10.26 -4.20 4.85
C ASN A 111 -11.30 -4.52 3.78
N PHE A 112 -10.88 -5.14 2.68
CA PHE A 112 -11.74 -5.41 1.53
C PHE A 112 -12.53 -6.71 1.67
N ARG A 113 -13.67 -6.78 0.98
CA ARG A 113 -14.47 -7.99 0.94
C ARG A 113 -13.72 -9.14 0.27
N PHE A 114 -13.58 -10.24 0.98
CA PHE A 114 -12.91 -11.46 0.51
C PHE A 114 -13.55 -12.70 1.13
N ASP A 115 -13.94 -13.68 0.30
CA ASP A 115 -14.57 -14.93 0.75
C ASP A 115 -13.75 -16.14 0.32
N LEU A 116 -13.22 -16.89 1.29
CA LEU A 116 -12.43 -18.11 1.06
C LEU A 116 -13.19 -19.26 0.37
N LYS A 117 -14.52 -19.16 0.24
CA LYS A 117 -15.36 -20.13 -0.47
C LYS A 117 -15.55 -19.79 -1.93
N GLU A 118 -15.50 -18.50 -2.28
CA GLU A 118 -15.78 -18.01 -3.63
C GLU A 118 -14.52 -17.57 -4.37
N ASP A 119 -13.57 -16.96 -3.64
CA ASP A 119 -12.41 -16.29 -4.23
C ASP A 119 -11.22 -17.23 -4.42
N MET A 120 -10.44 -16.94 -5.47
CA MET A 120 -9.22 -17.68 -5.77
C MET A 120 -8.06 -17.21 -4.87
N TYR A 121 -7.22 -18.13 -4.41
CA TYR A 121 -6.06 -17.82 -3.57
C TYR A 121 -4.97 -18.89 -3.60
N ALA A 122 -3.75 -18.49 -3.25
CA ALA A 122 -2.68 -19.42 -2.89
C ALA A 122 -2.83 -19.83 -1.41
N ARG A 123 -2.86 -21.14 -1.16
CA ARG A 123 -3.09 -21.69 0.19
C ARG A 123 -2.06 -21.19 1.21
N ASP A 124 -0.78 -21.22 0.86
CA ASP A 124 0.31 -20.80 1.74
C ASP A 124 0.19 -19.33 2.15
N SER A 125 -0.27 -18.47 1.23
CA SER A 125 -0.52 -17.05 1.50
C SER A 125 -1.68 -16.85 2.47
N ILE A 126 -2.80 -17.57 2.30
CA ILE A 126 -3.92 -17.51 3.26
C ILE A 126 -3.50 -18.03 4.64
N GLU A 127 -2.75 -19.12 4.71
CA GLU A 127 -2.27 -19.66 5.99
C GLU A 127 -1.31 -18.68 6.69
N PHE A 128 -0.47 -17.98 5.93
CA PHE A 128 0.37 -16.91 6.46
C PHE A 128 -0.47 -15.74 6.99
N LEU A 129 -1.41 -15.22 6.19
CA LEU A 129 -2.28 -14.10 6.58
C LEU A 129 -3.13 -14.42 7.81
N LYS A 130 -3.67 -15.63 7.92
CA LYS A 130 -4.38 -16.09 9.14
C LYS A 130 -3.48 -16.04 10.38
N LYS A 131 -2.22 -16.46 10.24
CA LYS A 131 -1.24 -16.40 11.36
C LYS A 131 -0.87 -14.97 11.72
N SER A 132 -0.90 -14.06 10.75
CA SER A 132 -0.68 -12.62 10.94
C SER A 132 -1.89 -11.88 11.53
N GLY A 133 -3.03 -12.57 11.72
CA GLY A 133 -4.20 -12.02 12.41
C GLY A 133 -5.36 -11.60 11.52
N ILE A 134 -5.33 -11.92 10.21
CA ILE A 134 -6.43 -11.61 9.29
C ILE A 134 -7.68 -12.46 9.59
N ASP A 135 -8.80 -11.78 9.89
CA ASP A 135 -10.10 -12.39 10.12
C ASP A 135 -10.92 -12.48 8.82
N PHE A 136 -10.73 -13.57 8.09
CA PHE A 136 -11.42 -13.81 6.82
C PHE A 136 -12.96 -13.92 6.95
N ASP A 137 -13.47 -14.35 8.11
CA ASP A 137 -14.93 -14.41 8.32
C ASP A 137 -15.51 -12.99 8.41
N ARG A 138 -14.75 -12.05 8.98
CA ARG A 138 -15.10 -10.63 9.00
C ARG A 138 -14.94 -9.98 7.64
N HIS A 139 -13.86 -10.24 6.91
CA HIS A 139 -13.70 -9.77 5.52
C HIS A 139 -14.88 -10.17 4.62
N ALA A 140 -15.37 -11.41 4.73
CA ALA A 140 -16.50 -11.87 3.93
C ALA A 140 -17.81 -11.12 4.24
N LYS A 141 -18.02 -10.69 5.49
CA LYS A 141 -19.28 -10.09 5.99
C LYS A 141 -19.29 -8.57 6.00
N GLU A 142 -18.18 -7.96 6.39
CA GLU A 142 -18.05 -6.53 6.70
C GLU A 142 -17.04 -5.81 5.80
N GLY A 143 -16.33 -6.55 4.94
CA GLY A 143 -15.30 -6.01 4.07
C GLY A 143 -15.85 -5.00 3.07
N ILE A 144 -15.01 -4.03 2.74
CA ILE A 144 -15.29 -2.95 1.79
C ILE A 144 -15.51 -3.54 0.39
N ASP A 145 -16.58 -3.10 -0.28
CA ASP A 145 -16.75 -3.36 -1.71
C ASP A 145 -15.74 -2.53 -2.52
N VAL A 146 -15.03 -3.18 -3.45
CA VAL A 146 -13.96 -2.54 -4.22
C VAL A 146 -14.47 -1.39 -5.11
N MET A 147 -15.73 -1.44 -5.55
CA MET A 147 -16.33 -0.38 -6.37
C MET A 147 -16.68 0.83 -5.51
N GLU A 148 -17.19 0.61 -4.30
CA GLU A 148 -17.44 1.70 -3.34
C GLU A 148 -16.14 2.38 -2.94
N PHE A 149 -15.07 1.61 -2.71
CA PHE A 149 -13.74 2.17 -2.45
C PHE A 149 -13.21 2.97 -3.63
N ALA A 150 -13.33 2.45 -4.86
CA ALA A 150 -12.87 3.14 -6.06
C ALA A 150 -13.57 4.50 -6.25
N GLU A 151 -14.87 4.57 -5.98
CA GLU A 151 -15.66 5.79 -6.06
C GLU A 151 -15.15 6.88 -5.11
N VAL A 152 -14.89 6.54 -3.85
CA VAL A 152 -14.39 7.53 -2.87
C VAL A 152 -12.91 7.84 -3.07
N LEU A 153 -12.12 6.86 -3.53
CA LEU A 153 -10.69 7.05 -3.79
C LEU A 153 -10.45 8.03 -4.94
N ILE A 154 -11.21 7.94 -6.04
CA ILE A 154 -10.97 8.82 -7.19
C ILE A 154 -11.24 10.30 -6.88
N THR A 155 -12.13 10.59 -5.92
CA THR A 155 -12.48 11.95 -5.48
C THR A 155 -11.72 12.43 -4.25
N SER A 156 -10.79 11.62 -3.71
CA SER A 156 -10.13 11.85 -2.41
C SER A 156 -8.94 12.81 -2.41
N ALA A 157 -8.56 13.33 -3.59
CA ALA A 157 -7.35 14.13 -3.78
C ALA A 157 -6.00 13.46 -3.42
N ILE A 158 -5.97 12.19 -2.96
CA ILE A 158 -4.72 11.44 -2.76
C ILE A 158 -4.15 10.84 -4.06
N VAL A 159 -4.96 10.77 -5.11
CA VAL A 159 -4.57 10.37 -6.48
C VAL A 159 -4.85 11.52 -7.44
N LEU A 160 -4.24 11.48 -8.63
CA LEU A 160 -4.32 12.56 -9.64
C LEU A 160 -3.84 13.92 -9.10
N ASN A 161 -2.95 13.89 -8.11
CA ASN A 161 -2.46 15.06 -7.39
C ASN A 161 -0.91 15.09 -7.43
N ASP A 162 -0.35 16.15 -8.00
CA ASP A 162 1.10 16.32 -8.15
C ASP A 162 1.81 16.64 -6.82
N ASP A 163 1.08 17.17 -5.83
CA ASP A 163 1.62 17.51 -4.53
C ASP A 163 1.85 16.26 -3.67
N VAL A 164 1.06 15.21 -3.89
CA VAL A 164 1.18 13.93 -3.18
C VAL A 164 2.44 13.16 -3.59
N LYS A 165 3.13 12.62 -2.59
CA LYS A 165 4.35 11.81 -2.74
C LYS A 165 4.10 10.39 -2.23
N TRP A 166 4.03 9.44 -3.14
CA TRP A 166 3.85 8.03 -2.79
C TRP A 166 5.18 7.39 -2.42
N VAL A 167 5.21 6.71 -1.27
CA VAL A 167 6.38 6.00 -0.74
C VAL A 167 6.03 4.53 -0.57
N THR A 168 6.77 3.64 -1.18
CA THR A 168 6.45 2.21 -1.18
C THR A 168 7.69 1.35 -1.01
N PHE A 169 7.52 0.04 -0.86
CA PHE A 169 8.63 -0.90 -0.78
C PHE A 169 8.41 -2.11 -1.68
N HIS A 170 9.16 -2.21 -2.79
CA HIS A 170 9.10 -3.34 -3.71
C HIS A 170 7.70 -3.54 -4.34
N SER A 171 7.14 -2.45 -4.85
CA SER A 171 5.69 -2.26 -4.85
C SER A 171 4.98 -2.51 -6.17
N GLY A 172 5.53 -3.42 -6.99
CA GLY A 172 4.92 -3.74 -8.28
C GLY A 172 3.46 -4.22 -8.11
N TYR A 173 3.26 -5.19 -7.23
CA TYR A 173 1.92 -5.72 -6.95
C TYR A 173 1.01 -4.69 -6.30
N ASP A 174 1.51 -3.88 -5.36
CA ASP A 174 0.72 -2.86 -4.67
C ASP A 174 0.14 -1.84 -5.67
N TYR A 175 0.98 -1.31 -6.57
CA TYR A 175 0.50 -0.44 -7.64
C TYR A 175 -0.37 -1.15 -8.66
N GLY A 176 -0.14 -2.44 -8.89
CA GLY A 176 -1.04 -3.27 -9.69
C GLY A 176 -2.46 -3.28 -9.12
N TYR A 177 -2.60 -3.55 -7.82
CA TYR A 177 -3.91 -3.53 -7.16
C TYR A 177 -4.50 -2.12 -7.09
N LEU A 178 -3.69 -1.09 -6.77
CA LEU A 178 -4.16 0.30 -6.74
C LEU A 178 -4.73 0.73 -8.10
N LEU A 179 -4.02 0.45 -9.20
CA LEU A 179 -4.51 0.78 -10.54
C LEU A 179 -5.74 -0.03 -10.93
N ARG A 180 -5.83 -1.30 -10.52
CA ARG A 180 -7.04 -2.10 -10.73
C ARG A 180 -8.25 -1.50 -10.01
N LEU A 181 -8.07 -0.99 -8.79
CA LEU A 181 -9.11 -0.29 -8.04
C LEU A 181 -9.50 1.03 -8.73
N LEU A 182 -8.53 1.85 -9.14
CA LEU A 182 -8.78 3.16 -9.75
C LEU A 182 -9.44 3.10 -11.12
N THR A 183 -9.08 2.08 -11.92
CA THR A 183 -9.57 1.95 -13.30
C THR A 183 -10.80 1.07 -13.40
N CYS A 184 -11.06 0.22 -12.39
CA CYS A 184 -12.06 -0.84 -12.43
C CYS A 184 -11.91 -1.78 -13.65
N GLU A 185 -10.72 -1.85 -14.23
CA GLU A 185 -10.40 -2.58 -15.45
C GLU A 185 -9.23 -3.55 -15.22
N LYS A 186 -9.02 -4.46 -16.18
CA LYS A 186 -7.80 -5.28 -16.19
C LYS A 186 -6.58 -4.40 -16.40
N LEU A 187 -5.45 -4.81 -15.83
CA LEU A 187 -4.19 -4.11 -16.06
C LEU A 187 -3.80 -4.12 -17.55
N PRO A 188 -3.08 -3.10 -18.04
CA PRO A 188 -2.70 -3.01 -19.45
C PRO A 188 -1.96 -4.22 -19.98
N GLU A 189 -2.00 -4.42 -21.29
CA GLU A 189 -1.26 -5.51 -21.93
C GLU A 189 0.25 -5.24 -22.01
N LYS A 190 0.65 -3.96 -22.10
CA LYS A 190 2.05 -3.55 -22.17
C LYS A 190 2.45 -2.86 -20.87
N GLU A 191 3.67 -3.16 -20.43
CA GLU A 191 4.28 -2.55 -19.25
C GLU A 191 4.40 -1.02 -19.39
N ALA A 192 4.70 -0.51 -20.58
CA ALA A 192 4.77 0.93 -20.83
C ALA A 192 3.42 1.63 -20.52
N ASP A 193 2.32 1.08 -21.01
CA ASP A 193 0.97 1.62 -20.80
C ASP A 193 0.59 1.57 -19.30
N PHE A 194 1.08 0.57 -18.56
CA PHE A 194 0.93 0.52 -17.10
C PHE A 194 1.66 1.66 -16.39
N PHE A 195 2.90 1.97 -16.80
CA PHE A 195 3.64 3.09 -16.22
C PHE A 195 3.04 4.45 -16.61
N ASP A 196 2.47 4.58 -17.81
CA ASP A 196 1.75 5.79 -18.23
C ASP A 196 0.51 6.03 -17.36
N LEU A 197 -0.27 4.98 -17.08
CA LEU A 197 -1.39 5.06 -16.13
C LEU A 197 -0.91 5.36 -14.71
N LEU A 198 0.13 4.67 -14.24
CA LEU A 198 0.69 4.90 -12.92
C LEU A 198 1.12 6.35 -12.75
N LYS A 199 1.81 6.93 -13.74
CA LYS A 199 2.22 8.33 -13.72
C LYS A 199 1.04 9.30 -13.74
N THR A 200 -0.07 8.91 -14.35
CA THR A 200 -1.29 9.73 -14.36
C THR A 200 -1.92 9.77 -12.97
N TYR A 201 -2.13 8.62 -12.34
CA TYR A 201 -2.80 8.53 -11.03
C TYR A 201 -1.89 8.84 -9.84
N CYS A 202 -0.61 8.50 -9.93
CA CYS A 202 0.41 8.70 -8.90
C CYS A 202 1.64 9.39 -9.53
N PRO A 203 1.61 10.72 -9.74
CA PRO A 203 2.66 11.42 -10.49
C PRO A 203 4.05 11.37 -9.84
N CYS A 204 4.11 11.21 -8.51
CA CYS A 204 5.35 11.17 -7.76
C CYS A 204 5.45 9.91 -6.89
N VAL A 205 6.36 9.00 -7.26
CA VAL A 205 6.53 7.69 -6.64
C VAL A 205 8.00 7.47 -6.23
N TYR A 206 8.18 6.95 -5.01
CA TYR A 206 9.47 6.54 -4.46
C TYR A 206 9.39 5.10 -3.95
N ASP A 207 9.93 4.16 -4.71
CA ASP A 207 10.11 2.78 -4.22
C ASP A 207 11.42 2.69 -3.44
N VAL A 208 11.31 2.51 -2.12
CA VAL A 208 12.45 2.41 -1.19
C VAL A 208 13.36 1.24 -1.56
N ARG A 209 12.81 0.10 -2.01
CA ARG A 209 13.61 -1.06 -2.45
C ARG A 209 14.42 -0.72 -3.70
N TYR A 210 13.91 0.12 -4.58
CA TYR A 210 14.68 0.65 -5.70
C TYR A 210 15.76 1.63 -5.25
N LEU A 211 15.43 2.59 -4.38
CA LEU A 211 16.38 3.58 -3.84
C LEU A 211 17.54 2.93 -3.07
N MET A 212 17.29 1.79 -2.40
CA MET A 212 18.31 0.99 -1.74
C MET A 212 19.44 0.54 -2.66
N LYS A 213 19.26 0.49 -3.99
CA LYS A 213 20.35 0.17 -4.92
C LYS A 213 21.45 1.22 -4.94
N SER A 214 21.15 2.45 -4.53
CA SER A 214 22.07 3.58 -4.52
C SER A 214 22.67 3.86 -3.14
N VAL A 215 22.34 3.04 -2.13
CA VAL A 215 22.84 3.15 -0.76
C VAL A 215 23.23 1.77 -0.22
N ASP A 216 24.02 1.69 0.85
CA ASP A 216 24.44 0.41 1.42
C ASP A 216 23.38 -0.17 2.38
N LEU A 217 22.18 -0.46 1.83
CA LEU A 217 21.07 -1.10 2.54
C LEU A 217 20.63 -2.36 1.80
N LYS A 218 20.40 -3.46 2.54
CA LYS A 218 20.07 -4.78 1.97
C LYS A 218 19.00 -5.49 2.79
N GLY A 219 18.30 -6.42 2.15
CA GLY A 219 17.28 -7.27 2.77
C GLY A 219 15.84 -6.81 2.48
N GLY A 220 14.88 -7.41 3.19
CA GLY A 220 13.47 -7.01 3.19
C GLY A 220 13.20 -5.84 4.15
N LEU A 221 11.96 -5.33 4.16
CA LEU A 221 11.56 -4.14 4.88
C LEU A 221 11.96 -4.17 6.37
N SER A 222 11.68 -5.26 7.09
CA SER A 222 12.06 -5.40 8.51
C SER A 222 13.58 -5.38 8.73
N GLY A 223 14.36 -5.90 7.76
CA GLY A 223 15.82 -5.86 7.81
C GLY A 223 16.36 -4.43 7.63
N VAL A 224 15.73 -3.65 6.76
CA VAL A 224 16.04 -2.23 6.56
C VAL A 224 15.67 -1.42 7.79
N ALA A 225 14.47 -1.62 8.35
CA ALA A 225 14.03 -0.95 9.58
C ALA A 225 15.02 -1.18 10.72
N ARG A 226 15.47 -2.42 10.92
CA ARG A 226 16.50 -2.76 11.92
C ARG A 226 17.83 -2.04 11.65
N SER A 227 18.28 -2.01 10.40
CA SER A 227 19.52 -1.34 10.01
C SER A 227 19.47 0.17 10.28
N LEU A 228 18.28 0.75 10.16
CA LEU A 228 18.02 2.17 10.42
C LEU A 228 17.62 2.47 11.88
N ASN A 229 17.54 1.45 12.74
CA ASN A 229 17.04 1.54 14.11
C ASN A 229 15.63 2.16 14.21
N VAL A 230 14.77 1.79 13.27
CA VAL A 230 13.33 2.10 13.28
C VAL A 230 12.62 0.93 13.95
N ASN A 231 11.84 1.22 14.98
CA ASN A 231 11.01 0.20 15.63
C ASN A 231 9.70 0.08 14.83
N PRO A 232 9.32 -1.13 14.41
CA PRO A 232 7.96 -1.36 13.93
C PRO A 232 6.98 -1.09 15.08
N PHE A 233 5.81 -0.57 14.72
CA PHE A 233 4.67 -0.49 15.63
C PHE A 233 4.20 -1.89 16.03
#